data_AF-A0A662DD00-F1
#
_entry.id   AF-A0A662DD00-F1
#
_cell.length_a   1.000
_cell.length_b   1.000
_cell.length_c   1.000
_cell.angle_alpha   90.00
_cell.angle_beta   90.00
_cell.angle_gamma   90.00
#
_symmetry.space_group_name_H-M   'P 1'
#
loop_
_entity.id
_entity.type
_entity.pdbx_description
1 polymer ?
#
loop_
_entity_poly.entity_id
_entity_poly.type
_entity_poly.pdbx_seq_one_letter_code
_entity_poly.pdbx_strand_id
1 'polypeptide(L)'
;MSWVWYNIAEIDLAFSERSNYVIYIVNAQGEFVKEIGSGSAEDPEVKFWDGTDEQDNIVPHGTYYVMVNLTDQAGNENNEIQVGAIEVYDFILDLKQGWNQISVPKAIDDESWQAMYENDNITAIYGWDASAQDWVVIEEGLEPGYGYFVYSKTDQLIGVNYAVNENTPSVIPSVLLKGGWNLIGYSCLSPSDISSVIPFDLLDKVSVIYWYNPASQDYELQYADGLPVEDMYPGRGYWLHIPITYSNEELYYLNICYSPPA
;
A
#
# COMPACT_ATOMS: atom_id res chain seq x y z
N MET A 1 -8.02 -4.97 14.68
CA MET A 1 -7.48 -5.75 13.54
C MET A 1 -6.06 -5.28 13.32
N SER A 2 -5.12 -6.20 13.22
CA SER A 2 -3.69 -5.92 13.06
C SER A 2 -3.48 -5.08 11.80
N TRP A 3 -2.93 -3.88 11.96
CA TRP A 3 -2.37 -3.10 10.86
C TRP A 3 -1.29 -3.96 10.21
N VAL A 4 -1.57 -4.52 9.03
CA VAL A 4 -0.64 -5.41 8.36
C VAL A 4 0.50 -4.56 7.81
N TRP A 5 1.69 -4.75 8.38
CA TRP A 5 2.95 -4.22 7.88
C TRP A 5 3.31 -5.05 6.66
N TYR A 6 3.12 -4.51 5.47
CA TYR A 6 3.28 -5.33 4.26
C TYR A 6 4.75 -5.54 3.87
N ASN A 7 5.71 -4.75 4.38
CA ASN A 7 7.15 -4.98 4.21
C ASN A 7 7.71 -5.98 5.25
N ILE A 8 6.98 -7.06 5.56
CA ILE A 8 7.51 -8.12 6.42
C ILE A 8 8.26 -9.13 5.55
N ALA A 9 9.58 -9.19 5.73
CA ALA A 9 10.43 -10.23 5.18
C ALA A 9 10.59 -11.38 6.19
N GLU A 10 10.42 -12.61 5.71
CA GLU A 10 10.76 -13.82 6.45
C GLU A 10 12.19 -14.25 6.11
N ILE A 11 13.02 -14.43 7.13
CA ILE A 11 14.41 -14.89 7.03
C ILE A 11 14.52 -16.25 7.70
N ASP A 12 14.61 -17.30 6.88
CA ASP A 12 14.86 -18.67 7.30
C ASP A 12 16.23 -19.12 6.78
N LEU A 13 17.09 -19.62 7.68
CA LEU A 13 18.50 -19.90 7.41
C LEU A 13 18.87 -21.28 7.94
N ALA A 14 19.74 -21.97 7.22
CA ALA A 14 20.38 -23.20 7.68
C ALA A 14 21.88 -23.16 7.40
N PHE A 15 22.69 -23.51 8.39
CA PHE A 15 24.14 -23.55 8.31
C PHE A 15 24.63 -24.99 8.13
N SER A 16 25.84 -25.16 7.60
CA SER A 16 26.42 -26.49 7.38
C SER A 16 26.86 -27.20 8.67
N GLU A 17 26.99 -26.45 9.76
CA GLU A 17 27.32 -26.94 11.09
C GLU A 17 26.89 -25.94 12.16
N ARG A 18 26.87 -26.37 13.43
CA ARG A 18 26.54 -25.49 14.54
C ARG A 18 27.58 -24.38 14.69
N SER A 19 27.15 -23.15 14.44
CA SER A 19 27.97 -21.95 14.51
C SER A 19 27.34 -20.93 15.44
N ASN A 20 28.18 -20.11 16.09
CA ASN A 20 27.72 -18.84 16.64
C ASN A 20 27.40 -17.91 15.48
N TYR A 21 26.27 -17.20 15.55
CA TYR A 21 25.81 -16.36 14.46
C TYR A 21 25.32 -15.00 14.95
N VAL A 22 25.44 -14.02 14.06
CA VAL A 22 24.75 -12.72 14.13
C VAL A 22 24.17 -12.44 12.76
N ILE A 23 22.87 -12.13 12.71
CA ILE A 23 22.12 -11.83 11.50
C ILE A 23 21.74 -10.36 11.55
N TYR A 24 22.07 -9.63 10.50
CA TYR A 24 21.79 -8.21 10.40
C TYR A 24 21.33 -7.84 8.98
N ILE A 25 20.57 -6.76 8.90
CA ILE A 25 20.13 -6.14 7.66
C ILE A 25 21.10 -5.00 7.33
N VAL A 26 21.47 -4.91 6.06
CA VAL A 26 22.23 -3.78 5.50
C VAL A 26 21.49 -3.17 4.33
N ASN A 27 21.72 -1.89 4.05
CA ASN A 27 21.20 -1.25 2.84
C ASN A 27 22.00 -1.63 1.59
N ALA A 28 21.60 -1.09 0.43
CA ALA A 28 22.25 -1.35 -0.84
C ALA A 28 23.75 -0.98 -0.89
N GLN A 29 24.21 -0.10 0.01
CA GLN A 29 25.60 0.33 0.14
C GLN A 29 26.40 -0.53 1.14
N GLY A 30 25.77 -1.51 1.77
CA GLY A 30 26.37 -2.34 2.82
C GLY A 30 26.41 -1.68 4.19
N GLU A 31 25.71 -0.55 4.37
CA GLU A 31 25.61 0.12 5.67
C GLU A 31 24.63 -0.60 6.58
N PHE A 32 25.00 -0.76 7.85
CA PHE A 32 24.19 -1.44 8.85
C PHE A 32 22.84 -0.74 9.09
N VAL A 33 21.77 -1.54 9.14
CA VAL A 33 20.39 -1.08 9.38
C VAL A 33 19.85 -1.60 10.71
N LYS A 34 19.89 -2.93 10.93
CA LYS A 34 19.32 -3.57 12.13
C LYS A 34 19.92 -4.95 12.37
N GLU A 35 20.21 -5.31 13.62
CA GLU A 35 20.45 -6.70 14.03
C GLU A 35 19.10 -7.37 14.27
N ILE A 36 18.85 -8.48 13.60
CA ILE A 36 17.57 -9.20 13.69
C ILE A 36 17.68 -10.51 14.46
N GLY A 37 18.89 -10.92 14.83
CA GLY A 37 19.08 -12.01 15.77
C GLY A 37 20.51 -12.51 15.88
N SER A 38 20.83 -13.07 17.03
CA SER A 38 22.11 -13.71 17.30
C SER A 38 21.92 -14.96 18.17
N GLY A 39 22.89 -15.89 18.13
CA GLY A 39 22.77 -17.15 18.85
C GLY A 39 23.82 -18.18 18.47
N SER A 40 23.53 -19.45 18.77
CA SER A 40 24.38 -20.60 18.40
C SER A 40 23.50 -21.77 17.97
N ALA A 41 23.49 -22.05 16.67
CA ALA A 41 22.65 -23.10 16.08
C ALA A 41 23.26 -23.59 14.77
N GLU A 42 22.79 -24.75 14.32
CA GLU A 42 22.94 -25.19 12.93
C GLU A 42 21.76 -24.70 12.09
N ASP A 43 20.58 -24.60 12.71
CA ASP A 43 19.32 -24.17 12.11
C ASP A 43 18.67 -23.14 13.06
N PRO A 44 18.98 -21.84 12.90
CA PRO A 44 18.37 -20.77 13.70
C PRO A 44 16.86 -20.70 13.56
N GLU A 45 16.16 -20.27 14.62
CA GLU A 45 14.74 -19.95 14.49
C GLU A 45 14.52 -18.81 13.48
N VAL A 46 13.50 -18.97 12.63
CA VAL A 46 13.04 -17.98 11.64
C VAL A 46 12.99 -16.58 12.24
N LYS A 47 13.47 -15.59 11.47
CA LYS A 47 13.43 -14.16 11.82
C LYS A 47 12.50 -13.42 10.88
N PHE A 48 11.97 -12.31 11.37
CA PHE A 48 11.14 -11.41 10.60
C PHE A 48 11.74 -10.02 10.67
N TRP A 49 11.76 -9.33 9.54
CA TRP A 49 12.11 -7.91 9.48
C TRP A 49 10.95 -7.15 8.87
N ASP A 50 10.50 -6.10 9.54
CA ASP A 50 9.32 -5.31 9.22
C ASP A 50 9.62 -4.00 8.46
N GLY A 51 10.86 -3.86 7.95
CA GLY A 51 11.29 -2.66 7.24
C GLY A 51 11.65 -1.50 8.18
N THR A 52 12.11 -1.79 9.41
CA THR A 52 12.53 -0.76 10.38
C THR A 52 14.03 -0.82 10.71
N ASP A 53 14.60 0.30 11.15
CA ASP A 53 15.95 0.39 11.71
C ASP A 53 16.01 0.03 13.21
N GLU A 54 17.19 0.12 13.83
CA GLU A 54 17.41 -0.08 15.28
C GLU A 54 16.63 0.90 16.19
N GLN A 55 16.12 2.00 15.64
CA GLN A 55 15.32 2.98 16.37
C GLN A 55 13.82 2.81 16.10
N ASP A 56 13.44 1.71 15.43
CA ASP A 56 12.09 1.40 14.98
C ASP A 56 11.52 2.47 14.01
N ASN A 57 12.38 3.23 13.33
CA ASN A 57 11.96 4.08 12.22
C ASN A 57 11.81 3.24 10.95
N ILE A 58 10.78 3.55 10.15
CA ILE A 58 10.60 2.95 8.83
C ILE A 58 11.76 3.36 7.93
N VAL A 59 12.41 2.39 7.29
CA VAL A 59 13.50 2.64 6.34
C VAL A 59 12.95 3.06 4.96
N PRO A 60 13.70 3.82 4.17
CA PRO A 60 13.30 4.16 2.80
C PRO A 60 13.07 2.91 1.93
N HIS A 61 12.20 3.02 0.93
CA HIS A 61 12.08 1.98 -0.09
C HIS A 61 13.42 1.70 -0.79
N GLY A 62 13.58 0.48 -1.29
CA GLY A 62 14.77 0.02 -2.01
C GLY A 62 15.22 -1.37 -1.59
N THR A 63 16.35 -1.79 -2.16
CA THR A 63 16.94 -3.10 -1.90
C THR A 63 17.78 -3.10 -0.62
N TYR A 64 17.52 -4.08 0.25
CA TYR A 64 18.27 -4.39 1.45
C TYR A 64 18.80 -5.81 1.36
N TYR A 65 19.82 -6.12 2.17
CA TYR A 65 20.44 -7.43 2.18
C TYR A 65 20.48 -8.02 3.58
N VAL A 66 20.23 -9.33 3.65
CA VAL A 66 20.46 -10.12 4.85
C VAL A 66 21.93 -10.53 4.86
N MET A 67 22.61 -10.17 5.94
CA MET A 67 24.02 -10.47 6.18
C MET A 67 24.16 -11.33 7.43
N VAL A 68 25.08 -12.29 7.37
CA VAL A 68 25.36 -13.20 8.48
C VAL A 68 26.85 -13.23 8.78
N ASN A 69 27.19 -13.06 10.04
CA ASN A 69 28.52 -13.39 10.56
C ASN A 69 28.44 -14.72 11.30
N LEU A 70 29.38 -15.63 10.99
CA LEU A 70 29.48 -16.95 11.59
C LEU A 70 30.83 -17.15 12.26
N THR A 71 30.81 -17.80 13.43
CA THR A 71 32.02 -18.31 14.08
C THR A 71 31.79 -19.74 14.52
N ASP A 72 32.59 -20.67 14.01
CA ASP A 72 32.47 -22.08 14.38
C ASP A 72 33.02 -22.36 15.81
N GLN A 73 32.86 -23.58 16.28
CA GLN A 73 33.33 -23.98 17.62
C GLN A 73 34.87 -24.05 17.73
N ALA A 74 35.58 -24.13 16.60
CA ALA A 74 37.04 -24.09 16.55
C ALA A 74 37.59 -22.66 16.50
N GLY A 75 36.72 -21.64 16.37
CA GLY A 75 37.06 -20.24 16.28
C GLY A 75 37.35 -19.75 14.86
N ASN A 76 36.98 -20.51 13.82
CA ASN A 76 37.04 -20.01 12.45
C ASN A 76 35.89 -19.04 12.20
N GLU A 77 36.20 -17.87 11.63
CA GLU A 77 35.24 -16.82 11.33
C GLU A 77 34.94 -16.75 9.83
N ASN A 78 33.68 -16.54 9.49
CA ASN A 78 33.24 -16.12 8.17
C ASN A 78 32.28 -14.95 8.33
N ASN A 79 32.73 -13.77 7.95
CA ASN A 79 32.01 -12.53 8.16
C ASN A 79 31.46 -12.02 6.83
N GLU A 80 30.37 -11.25 6.91
CA GLU A 80 29.73 -10.59 5.79
C GLU A 80 29.17 -11.55 4.72
N ILE A 81 28.58 -12.67 5.14
CA ILE A 81 27.90 -13.58 4.21
C ILE A 81 26.55 -12.97 3.81
N GLN A 82 26.44 -12.51 2.57
CA GLN A 82 25.17 -12.08 2.00
C GLN A 82 24.33 -13.30 1.60
N VAL A 83 23.17 -13.46 2.23
CA VAL A 83 22.31 -14.65 2.06
C VAL A 83 21.01 -14.38 1.30
N GLY A 84 20.60 -13.12 1.18
CA GLY A 84 19.39 -12.75 0.45
C GLY A 84 19.24 -11.25 0.22
N ALA A 85 18.39 -10.90 -0.74
CA ALA A 85 17.94 -9.54 -1.00
C ALA A 85 16.47 -9.39 -0.57
N ILE A 86 16.12 -8.22 -0.05
CA ILE A 86 14.77 -7.85 0.39
C ILE A 86 14.44 -6.53 -0.28
N GLU A 87 13.33 -6.49 -1.03
CA GLU A 87 12.80 -5.24 -1.58
C GLU A 87 11.82 -4.62 -0.57
N VAL A 88 12.06 -3.37 -0.20
CA VAL A 88 11.14 -2.56 0.61
C VAL A 88 10.43 -1.58 -0.31
N TYR A 89 9.12 -1.47 -0.16
CA TYR A 89 8.27 -0.56 -0.95
C TYR A 89 7.61 0.50 -0.07
N ASP A 90 7.27 1.66 -0.63
CA ASP A 90 6.53 2.68 0.12
C ASP A 90 5.08 2.25 0.42
N PHE A 91 4.50 1.43 -0.45
CA PHE A 91 3.16 0.88 -0.27
C PHE A 91 3.04 -0.49 -0.95
N ILE A 92 2.16 -1.34 -0.42
CA ILE A 92 1.89 -2.65 -0.99
C ILE A 92 0.39 -2.82 -1.16
N LEU A 93 0.00 -3.17 -2.39
CA LEU A 93 -1.35 -3.56 -2.74
C LEU A 93 -1.47 -5.08 -2.55
N ASP A 94 -2.28 -5.51 -1.59
CA ASP A 94 -2.65 -6.91 -1.41
C ASP A 94 -3.84 -7.26 -2.31
N LEU A 95 -3.53 -7.73 -3.52
CA LEU A 95 -4.52 -8.13 -4.50
C LEU A 95 -4.97 -9.57 -4.24
N LYS A 96 -6.29 -9.78 -4.28
CA LYS A 96 -6.91 -11.10 -4.29
C LYS A 96 -7.24 -11.54 -5.71
N GLN A 97 -7.26 -12.84 -5.94
CA GLN A 97 -7.75 -13.41 -7.18
C GLN A 97 -9.16 -12.89 -7.49
N GLY A 98 -9.36 -12.38 -8.69
CA GLY A 98 -10.60 -11.73 -9.11
C GLY A 98 -10.47 -10.21 -9.13
N TRP A 99 -11.59 -9.53 -8.92
CA TRP A 99 -11.64 -8.06 -8.94
C TRP A 99 -11.16 -7.47 -7.62
N ASN A 100 -10.41 -6.37 -7.71
CA ASN A 100 -9.92 -5.61 -6.57
C ASN A 100 -10.29 -4.15 -6.77
N GLN A 101 -11.02 -3.54 -5.83
CA GLN A 101 -11.25 -2.10 -5.84
C GLN A 101 -10.15 -1.42 -5.03
N ILE A 102 -9.23 -0.77 -5.74
CA ILE A 102 -8.02 -0.18 -5.17
C ILE A 102 -7.97 1.33 -5.35
N SER A 103 -7.04 1.96 -4.66
CA SER A 103 -6.55 3.31 -4.93
C SER A 103 -5.06 3.39 -4.61
N VAL A 104 -4.41 4.49 -4.99
CA VAL A 104 -3.05 4.81 -4.51
C VAL A 104 -3.10 6.01 -3.57
N PRO A 105 -2.48 5.95 -2.38
CA PRO A 105 -2.48 7.07 -1.44
C PRO A 105 -1.80 8.33 -2.00
N LYS A 106 -0.71 8.13 -2.74
CA LYS A 106 0.06 9.17 -3.43
C LYS A 106 0.42 8.69 -4.83
N ALA A 107 0.84 9.62 -5.67
CA ALA A 107 1.28 9.31 -7.03
C ALA A 107 2.45 8.31 -6.93
N ILE A 108 2.38 7.25 -7.73
CA ILE A 108 3.44 6.24 -7.81
C ILE A 108 4.42 6.60 -8.91
N ASP A 109 5.66 6.13 -8.80
CA ASP A 109 6.65 6.33 -9.86
C ASP A 109 6.35 5.50 -11.13
N ASP A 110 6.99 5.90 -12.24
CA ASP A 110 6.80 5.26 -13.54
C ASP A 110 7.23 3.79 -13.52
N GLU A 111 8.26 3.44 -12.75
CA GLU A 111 8.76 2.06 -12.63
C GLU A 111 7.73 1.15 -11.95
N SER A 112 7.10 1.61 -10.86
CA SER A 112 6.03 0.90 -10.16
C SER A 112 4.80 0.74 -11.03
N TRP A 113 4.42 1.80 -11.77
CA TRP A 113 3.31 1.72 -12.72
C TRP A 113 3.59 0.70 -13.82
N GLN A 114 4.76 0.75 -14.47
CA GLN A 114 5.13 -0.19 -15.53
C GLN A 114 5.16 -1.63 -15.03
N ALA A 115 5.79 -1.87 -13.86
CA ALA A 115 5.84 -3.20 -13.25
C ALA A 115 4.43 -3.76 -12.97
N MET A 116 3.50 -2.91 -12.53
CA MET A 116 2.10 -3.31 -12.33
C MET A 116 1.37 -3.55 -13.66
N TYR A 117 1.52 -2.64 -14.63
CA TYR A 117 0.81 -2.68 -15.91
C TYR A 117 1.23 -3.86 -16.80
N GLU A 118 2.52 -4.22 -16.76
CA GLU A 118 3.10 -5.34 -17.52
C GLU A 118 3.01 -6.68 -16.77
N ASN A 119 2.47 -6.71 -15.56
CA ASN A 119 2.34 -7.94 -14.78
C ASN A 119 1.39 -8.93 -15.46
N ASP A 120 1.91 -10.10 -15.84
CA ASP A 120 1.14 -11.18 -16.50
C ASP A 120 -0.08 -11.67 -15.70
N ASN A 121 -0.11 -11.47 -14.39
CA ASN A 121 -1.24 -11.81 -13.53
C ASN A 121 -2.31 -10.70 -13.47
N ILE A 122 -2.03 -9.49 -13.94
CA ILE A 122 -3.00 -8.40 -14.06
C ILE A 122 -3.55 -8.39 -15.48
N THR A 123 -4.87 -8.48 -15.65
CA THR A 123 -5.47 -8.55 -17.00
C THR A 123 -6.28 -7.34 -17.38
N ALA A 124 -6.64 -6.51 -16.41
CA ALA A 124 -7.45 -5.33 -16.64
C ALA A 124 -7.25 -4.33 -15.49
N ILE A 125 -7.12 -3.06 -15.85
CA ILE A 125 -7.15 -1.92 -14.94
C ILE A 125 -8.18 -0.95 -15.50
N TYR A 126 -9.25 -0.74 -14.74
CA TYR A 126 -10.34 0.15 -15.12
C TYR A 126 -10.50 1.28 -14.11
N GLY A 127 -10.78 2.47 -14.62
CA GLY A 127 -11.30 3.60 -13.86
C GLY A 127 -12.75 3.86 -14.24
N TRP A 128 -13.32 4.91 -13.65
CA TRP A 128 -14.69 5.33 -13.91
C TRP A 128 -14.74 6.77 -14.40
N ASP A 129 -15.29 6.97 -15.59
CA ASP A 129 -15.64 8.31 -16.06
C ASP A 129 -16.99 8.69 -15.46
N ALA A 130 -16.96 9.51 -14.39
CA ALA A 130 -18.16 9.98 -13.73
C ALA A 130 -19.02 10.91 -14.61
N SER A 131 -18.45 11.53 -15.65
CA SER A 131 -19.23 12.37 -16.57
C SER A 131 -20.00 11.52 -17.58
N ALA A 132 -19.36 10.47 -18.09
CA ALA A 132 -19.98 9.50 -19.00
C ALA A 132 -20.83 8.46 -18.27
N GLN A 133 -20.63 8.28 -16.95
CA GLN A 133 -21.17 7.17 -16.17
C GLN A 133 -20.81 5.81 -16.79
N ASP A 134 -19.54 5.65 -17.17
CA ASP A 134 -19.05 4.46 -17.86
C ASP A 134 -17.61 4.11 -17.46
N TRP A 135 -17.23 2.85 -17.69
CA TRP A 135 -15.89 2.34 -17.44
C TRP A 135 -14.90 2.83 -18.48
N VAL A 136 -13.69 3.13 -18.04
CA VAL A 136 -12.57 3.50 -18.91
C VAL A 136 -11.34 2.63 -18.62
N VAL A 137 -10.65 2.17 -19.67
CA VAL A 137 -9.37 1.47 -19.53
C VAL A 137 -8.32 2.48 -19.09
N ILE A 138 -7.48 2.10 -18.13
CA ILE A 138 -6.38 2.93 -17.65
C ILE A 138 -5.07 2.43 -18.24
N GLU A 139 -4.38 3.33 -18.97
CA GLU A 139 -3.13 3.03 -19.67
C GLU A 139 -1.95 3.93 -19.21
N GLU A 140 -2.25 5.05 -18.52
CA GLU A 140 -1.24 6.10 -18.25
C GLU A 140 -0.81 6.20 -16.79
N GLY A 141 -1.46 5.50 -15.86
CA GLY A 141 -1.09 5.56 -14.44
C GLY A 141 -2.28 5.57 -13.49
N LEU A 142 -1.97 5.45 -12.20
CA LEU A 142 -2.93 5.61 -11.12
C LEU A 142 -2.75 6.98 -10.48
N GLU A 143 -3.86 7.70 -10.35
CA GLU A 143 -3.92 9.03 -9.74
C GLU A 143 -4.51 8.95 -8.34
N PRO A 144 -3.89 9.59 -7.34
CA PRO A 144 -4.49 9.74 -6.01
C PRO A 144 -5.85 10.42 -6.07
N GLY A 145 -6.73 10.08 -5.13
CA GLY A 145 -8.10 10.59 -5.09
C GLY A 145 -9.07 9.83 -6.01
N TYR A 146 -8.59 9.06 -6.99
CA TYR A 146 -9.41 8.18 -7.82
C TYR A 146 -9.31 6.72 -7.36
N GLY A 147 -10.42 6.01 -7.50
CA GLY A 147 -10.47 4.56 -7.30
C GLY A 147 -10.39 3.82 -8.64
N TYR A 148 -9.99 2.56 -8.57
CA TYR A 148 -9.77 1.71 -9.73
C TYR A 148 -10.26 0.29 -9.46
N PHE A 149 -10.61 -0.43 -10.52
CA PHE A 149 -10.83 -1.87 -10.49
C PHE A 149 -9.69 -2.58 -11.22
N VAL A 150 -9.01 -3.48 -10.51
CA VAL A 150 -7.92 -4.29 -11.05
C VAL A 150 -8.32 -5.76 -10.99
N TYR A 151 -8.23 -6.46 -12.11
CA TYR A 151 -8.42 -7.90 -12.14
C TYR A 151 -7.08 -8.62 -11.99
N SER A 152 -6.97 -9.47 -10.98
CA SER A 152 -5.81 -10.32 -10.73
C SER A 152 -6.13 -11.80 -10.96
N LYS A 153 -5.26 -12.55 -11.65
CA LYS A 153 -5.39 -13.99 -11.87
C LYS A 153 -5.12 -14.81 -10.60
N THR A 154 -4.37 -14.26 -9.66
CA THR A 154 -3.94 -14.92 -8.42
C THR A 154 -4.01 -13.95 -7.24
N ASP A 155 -3.95 -14.47 -6.03
CA ASP A 155 -3.55 -13.65 -4.88
C ASP A 155 -2.09 -13.21 -5.09
N GLN A 156 -1.79 -11.93 -4.91
CA GLN A 156 -0.43 -11.39 -5.04
C GLN A 156 -0.28 -10.06 -4.29
N LEU A 157 0.94 -9.81 -3.82
CA LEU A 157 1.35 -8.51 -3.30
C LEU A 157 2.03 -7.73 -4.43
N ILE A 158 1.60 -6.49 -4.66
CA ILE A 158 2.26 -5.56 -5.60
C ILE A 158 2.86 -4.42 -4.79
N GLY A 159 4.18 -4.37 -4.73
CA GLY A 159 4.91 -3.25 -4.16
C GLY A 159 4.93 -2.06 -5.12
N VAL A 160 4.68 -0.86 -4.60
CA VAL A 160 4.75 0.40 -5.34
C VAL A 160 5.49 1.46 -4.52
N ASN A 161 6.27 2.29 -5.21
CA ASN A 161 7.00 3.41 -4.64
C ASN A 161 6.34 4.72 -5.05
N TYR A 162 6.38 5.70 -4.15
CA TYR A 162 5.83 7.00 -4.42
C TYR A 162 6.78 7.83 -5.27
N ALA A 163 6.23 8.52 -6.26
CA ALA A 163 6.99 9.43 -7.09
C ALA A 163 7.65 10.51 -6.21
N VAL A 164 8.98 10.59 -6.28
CA VAL A 164 9.74 11.63 -5.60
C VAL A 164 9.61 12.91 -6.40
N ASN A 165 8.59 13.70 -6.08
CA ASN A 165 8.41 15.02 -6.65
C ASN A 165 9.38 16.01 -5.98
N GLU A 166 10.67 15.96 -6.32
CA GLU A 166 11.71 16.82 -5.72
C GLU A 166 11.44 18.33 -5.89
N ASN A 167 10.48 18.74 -6.74
CA ASN A 167 10.25 20.14 -7.08
C ASN A 167 8.78 20.59 -7.15
N THR A 168 7.80 19.80 -6.68
CA THR A 168 6.40 20.26 -6.64
C THR A 168 5.79 20.03 -5.27
N PRO A 169 5.18 21.05 -4.63
CA PRO A 169 4.39 20.87 -3.43
C PRO A 169 3.40 19.73 -3.64
N SER A 170 3.22 18.84 -2.65
CA SER A 170 2.15 17.85 -2.65
C SER A 170 0.82 18.56 -2.90
N VAL A 171 0.31 18.47 -4.12
CA VAL A 171 -1.00 18.99 -4.45
C VAL A 171 -2.00 18.05 -3.81
N ILE A 172 -2.86 18.58 -2.94
CA ILE A 172 -3.96 17.79 -2.36
C ILE A 172 -4.80 17.29 -3.53
N PRO A 173 -5.00 15.96 -3.67
CA PRO A 173 -5.82 15.42 -4.74
C PRO A 173 -7.22 15.99 -4.67
N SER A 174 -7.71 16.50 -5.81
CA SER A 174 -9.03 17.10 -5.95
C SER A 174 -9.76 16.44 -7.10
N VAL A 175 -10.87 15.77 -6.79
CA VAL A 175 -11.69 15.06 -7.78
C VAL A 175 -13.01 15.79 -7.95
N LEU A 176 -13.31 16.24 -9.16
CA LEU A 176 -14.61 16.81 -9.50
C LEU A 176 -15.66 15.70 -9.56
N LEU A 177 -16.62 15.75 -8.64
CA LEU A 177 -17.71 14.78 -8.57
C LEU A 177 -18.84 15.16 -9.52
N LYS A 178 -19.54 14.13 -10.01
CA LYS A 178 -20.71 14.24 -10.88
C LYS A 178 -21.94 13.61 -10.22
N GLY A 179 -23.13 14.05 -10.64
CA GLY A 179 -24.36 13.36 -10.29
C GLY A 179 -24.35 11.94 -10.87
N GLY A 180 -24.71 10.96 -10.05
CA GLY A 180 -24.53 9.53 -10.30
C GLY A 180 -23.39 8.94 -9.49
N TRP A 181 -22.80 7.87 -10.00
CA TRP A 181 -21.69 7.17 -9.36
C TRP A 181 -20.36 7.87 -9.66
N ASN A 182 -19.51 7.92 -8.63
CA ASN A 182 -18.14 8.38 -8.68
C ASN A 182 -17.26 7.30 -8.04
N LEU A 183 -16.11 7.01 -8.62
CA LEU A 183 -15.15 6.07 -8.08
C LEU A 183 -13.97 6.84 -7.50
N ILE A 184 -13.99 7.04 -6.18
CA ILE A 184 -12.99 7.83 -5.46
C ILE A 184 -11.96 6.92 -4.79
N GLY A 185 -10.78 7.45 -4.51
CA GLY A 185 -9.68 6.76 -3.86
C GLY A 185 -9.29 7.43 -2.55
N TYR A 186 -8.90 6.63 -1.56
CA TYR A 186 -8.41 7.15 -0.30
C TYR A 186 -6.91 7.49 -0.39
N SER A 187 -6.57 8.74 -0.09
CA SER A 187 -5.24 9.33 -0.28
C SER A 187 -4.37 9.38 1.00
N CYS A 188 -4.88 8.94 2.15
CA CYS A 188 -4.09 8.95 3.39
C CYS A 188 -3.33 7.64 3.59
N LEU A 189 -2.30 7.71 4.45
CA LEU A 189 -1.41 6.59 4.77
C LEU A 189 -1.84 5.80 5.99
N SER A 190 -2.84 6.29 6.72
CA SER A 190 -3.48 5.64 7.85
C SER A 190 -4.98 5.80 7.70
N PRO A 191 -5.81 4.85 8.17
CA PRO A 191 -7.25 5.03 8.10
C PRO A 191 -7.77 6.21 8.88
N SER A 192 -8.96 6.63 8.47
CA SER A 192 -9.70 7.69 9.13
C SER A 192 -11.18 7.51 8.87
N ASP A 193 -11.98 7.91 9.85
CA ASP A 193 -13.43 7.95 9.75
C ASP A 193 -13.86 8.79 8.54
N ILE A 194 -14.84 8.30 7.75
CA ILE A 194 -15.31 9.00 6.54
C ILE A 194 -15.67 10.46 6.81
N SER A 195 -16.25 10.79 7.97
CA SER A 195 -16.65 12.16 8.32
C SER A 195 -15.47 13.12 8.54
N SER A 196 -14.27 12.58 8.77
CA SER A 196 -13.03 13.36 8.82
C SER A 196 -12.39 13.59 7.45
N VAL A 197 -12.73 12.73 6.47
CA VAL A 197 -12.14 12.71 5.12
C VAL A 197 -13.03 13.45 4.13
N ILE A 198 -14.34 13.25 4.23
CA ILE A 198 -15.37 13.88 3.41
C ILE A 198 -16.00 14.99 4.24
N PRO A 199 -15.80 16.26 3.88
CA PRO A 199 -16.40 17.40 4.59
C PRO A 199 -17.92 17.25 4.72
N PHE A 200 -18.46 17.67 5.87
CA PHE A 200 -19.88 17.50 6.20
C PHE A 200 -20.84 18.04 5.13
N ASP A 201 -20.52 19.18 4.52
CA ASP A 201 -21.32 19.80 3.45
C ASP A 201 -21.36 18.97 2.16
N LEU A 202 -20.30 18.21 1.89
CA LEU A 202 -20.28 17.22 0.82
C LEU A 202 -21.00 15.94 1.25
N LEU A 203 -20.73 15.46 2.46
CA LEU A 203 -21.30 14.22 2.98
C LEU A 203 -22.84 14.27 3.05
N ASP A 204 -23.42 15.42 3.39
CA ASP A 204 -24.88 15.68 3.34
C ASP A 204 -25.50 15.51 1.94
N LYS A 205 -24.68 15.55 0.89
CA LYS A 205 -25.09 15.34 -0.51
C LYS A 205 -24.79 13.93 -1.01
N VAL A 206 -24.05 13.13 -0.23
CA VAL A 206 -23.76 11.74 -0.53
C VAL A 206 -24.91 10.88 -0.07
N SER A 207 -25.44 10.07 -0.98
CA SER A 207 -26.53 9.14 -0.63
C SER A 207 -26.02 7.82 -0.04
N VAL A 208 -24.90 7.33 -0.56
CA VAL A 208 -24.32 6.05 -0.16
C VAL A 208 -22.85 5.98 -0.56
N ILE A 209 -22.05 5.26 0.24
CA ILE A 209 -20.68 4.86 -0.09
C ILE A 209 -20.57 3.34 0.04
N TYR A 210 -20.00 2.70 -0.98
CA TYR A 210 -19.69 1.27 -0.98
C TYR A 210 -18.20 1.04 -1.19
N TRP A 211 -17.70 -0.04 -0.59
CA TRP A 211 -16.41 -0.64 -0.92
C TRP A 211 -16.66 -2.05 -1.47
N TYR A 212 -15.96 -2.43 -2.53
CA TYR A 212 -15.95 -3.79 -3.05
C TYR A 212 -14.84 -4.56 -2.34
N ASN A 213 -15.22 -5.51 -1.50
CA ASN A 213 -14.28 -6.33 -0.76
C ASN A 213 -13.70 -7.43 -1.67
N PRO A 214 -12.40 -7.39 -2.00
CA PRO A 214 -11.80 -8.38 -2.90
C PRO A 214 -11.74 -9.80 -2.30
N ALA A 215 -11.78 -9.93 -0.97
CA ALA A 215 -11.77 -11.26 -0.34
C ALA A 215 -13.12 -11.97 -0.47
N SER A 216 -14.23 -11.25 -0.38
CA SER A 216 -15.58 -11.79 -0.54
C SER A 216 -16.13 -11.67 -1.97
N GLN A 217 -15.49 -10.85 -2.81
CA GLN A 217 -15.96 -10.49 -4.16
C GLN A 217 -17.38 -9.88 -4.15
N ASP A 218 -17.66 -9.04 -3.16
CA ASP A 218 -18.98 -8.41 -2.96
C ASP A 218 -18.86 -6.97 -2.41
N TYR A 219 -19.94 -6.20 -2.54
CA TYR A 219 -20.03 -4.84 -2.02
C TYR A 219 -20.41 -4.78 -0.55
N GLU A 220 -19.68 -3.97 0.20
CA GLU A 220 -19.91 -3.65 1.59
C GLU A 220 -20.30 -2.19 1.75
N LEU A 221 -21.40 -1.94 2.46
CA LEU A 221 -21.87 -0.61 2.77
C LEU A 221 -20.93 0.07 3.77
N GLN A 222 -20.40 1.24 3.42
CA GLN A 222 -19.49 2.02 4.26
C GLN A 222 -20.18 3.25 4.87
N TYR A 223 -21.15 3.80 4.14
CA TYR A 223 -21.93 4.94 4.59
C TYR A 223 -23.30 4.96 3.92
N ALA A 224 -24.34 5.26 4.70
CA ALA A 224 -25.60 5.80 4.23
C ALA A 224 -26.22 6.66 5.33
N ASP A 225 -27.10 7.59 4.97
CA ASP A 225 -27.75 8.47 5.94
C ASP A 225 -28.44 7.68 7.06
N GLY A 226 -28.21 8.10 8.30
CA GLY A 226 -28.73 7.47 9.51
C GLY A 226 -28.09 6.13 9.92
N LEU A 227 -27.03 5.67 9.24
CA LEU A 227 -26.28 4.47 9.60
C LEU A 227 -24.90 4.80 10.19
N PRO A 228 -24.28 3.85 10.94
CA PRO A 228 -22.90 4.00 11.37
C PRO A 228 -21.96 4.25 10.19
N VAL A 229 -20.98 5.11 10.44
CA VAL A 229 -19.93 5.49 9.50
C VAL A 229 -18.74 4.56 9.73
N GLU A 230 -18.23 3.93 8.67
CA GLU A 230 -17.01 3.12 8.73
C GLU A 230 -15.76 3.93 8.38
N ASP A 231 -14.58 3.37 8.68
CA ASP A 231 -13.30 3.99 8.31
C ASP A 231 -12.99 3.82 6.81
N MET A 232 -12.32 4.80 6.22
CA MET A 232 -11.66 4.67 4.93
C MET A 232 -10.23 4.17 5.12
N TYR A 233 -9.75 3.27 4.25
CA TYR A 233 -8.44 2.62 4.37
C TYR A 233 -7.51 2.93 3.19
N PRO A 234 -6.19 3.11 3.43
CA PRO A 234 -5.18 3.22 2.38
C PRO A 234 -5.26 2.05 1.41
N GLY A 235 -5.06 2.34 0.12
CA GLY A 235 -5.09 1.33 -0.94
C GLY A 235 -6.49 0.92 -1.40
N ARG A 236 -7.58 1.46 -0.83
CA ARG A 236 -8.96 1.14 -1.23
C ARG A 236 -9.59 2.27 -2.04
N GLY A 237 -10.23 1.86 -3.13
CA GLY A 237 -11.21 2.69 -3.83
C GLY A 237 -12.60 2.54 -3.22
N TYR A 238 -13.46 3.53 -3.43
CA TYR A 238 -14.82 3.58 -2.91
C TYR A 238 -15.78 4.11 -3.97
N TRP A 239 -16.93 3.48 -4.09
CA TRP A 239 -18.05 4.04 -4.84
C TRP A 239 -18.77 5.07 -3.99
N LEU A 240 -18.92 6.28 -4.51
CA LEU A 240 -19.65 7.37 -3.88
C LEU A 240 -20.76 7.83 -4.83
N HIS A 241 -22.01 7.79 -4.37
CA HIS A 241 -23.15 8.23 -5.19
C HIS A 241 -23.68 9.60 -4.75
N ILE A 242 -23.67 10.54 -5.71
CA ILE A 242 -24.30 11.85 -5.59
C ILE A 242 -25.65 11.82 -6.32
N PRO A 243 -26.79 12.11 -5.68
CA PRO A 243 -28.07 12.23 -6.37
C PRO A 243 -28.02 13.21 -7.54
N ILE A 244 -28.66 12.85 -8.66
CA ILE A 244 -28.67 13.66 -9.89
C ILE A 244 -29.23 15.08 -9.71
N THR A 245 -29.93 15.36 -8.62
CA THR A 245 -30.40 16.71 -8.27
C THR A 245 -29.24 17.70 -8.08
N TYR A 246 -28.04 17.22 -7.75
CA TYR A 246 -26.84 18.03 -7.58
C TYR A 246 -25.97 18.11 -8.85
N SER A 247 -26.43 17.60 -10.00
CA SER A 247 -25.59 17.52 -11.24
C SER A 247 -25.14 18.88 -11.80
N ASN A 248 -25.79 19.98 -11.38
CA ASN A 248 -25.42 21.33 -11.79
C ASN A 248 -24.46 22.03 -10.80
N GLU A 249 -24.12 21.38 -9.69
CA GLU A 249 -23.17 21.89 -8.71
C GLU A 249 -21.76 21.38 -9.02
N GLU A 250 -20.76 22.22 -8.79
CA GLU A 250 -19.36 21.78 -8.77
C GLU A 250 -19.03 21.28 -7.36
N LEU A 251 -19.03 19.97 -7.20
CA LEU A 251 -18.68 19.30 -5.95
C LEU A 251 -17.28 18.71 -6.09
N TYR A 252 -16.41 18.97 -5.12
CA TYR A 252 -15.04 18.45 -5.14
C TYR A 252 -14.82 17.54 -3.94
N TYR A 253 -14.33 16.34 -4.22
CA TYR A 253 -13.72 15.49 -3.20
C TYR A 253 -12.28 15.93 -3.00
N LEU A 254 -12.03 16.57 -1.85
CA LEU A 254 -10.70 16.93 -1.38
C LEU A 254 -10.31 15.95 -0.29
N ASN A 255 -9.42 15.01 -0.59
CA ASN A 255 -8.93 14.10 0.44
C ASN A 255 -7.84 14.81 1.26
N ILE A 256 -8.26 15.58 2.27
CA ILE A 256 -7.36 16.25 3.19
C ILE A 256 -7.02 15.28 4.31
N CYS A 257 -5.83 14.69 4.23
CA CYS A 257 -5.25 13.98 5.35
C CYS A 257 -4.86 14.99 6.43
N TYR A 258 -5.81 15.29 7.32
CA TYR A 258 -5.55 16.16 8.45
C TYR A 258 -4.59 15.43 9.38
N SER A 259 -3.29 15.70 9.27
CA SER A 259 -2.42 15.50 10.43
C SER A 259 -2.75 16.65 11.37
N PRO A 260 -3.43 16.44 12.52
CA PRO A 260 -3.34 17.44 13.56
C PRO A 260 -1.84 17.67 13.83
N PRO A 261 -1.39 18.93 13.94
CA PRO A 261 -0.02 19.17 14.37
C PRO A 261 0.17 18.51 15.74
N ALA A 262 1.29 17.80 15.88
CA ALA A 262 1.78 17.27 17.16
C ALA A 262 1.95 18.38 18.20
#